data_AF-A0AAW2NUC7-F1
#
_entry.id   AF-A0AAW2NUC7-F1
#
_cell.length_a   1.000
_cell.length_b   1.000
_cell.length_c   1.000
_cell.angle_alpha   90.00
_cell.angle_beta   90.00
_cell.angle_gamma   90.00
#
_symmetry.space_group_name_H-M   'P 1'
#
loop_
_entity.id
_entity.type
_entity.pdbx_description
1 polymer ?
#
loop_
_entity_poly.entity_id
_entity_poly.type
_entity_poly.pdbx_seq_one_letter_code
_entity_poly.pdbx_strand_id
1 'polypeptide(L)'
;MLQAHDQIALARTRHGKEDVVNSLMRKPSVNEEYKEAFRTKSYIEICNKVQDQLEMRSLTSGDLDHDDDEGRHEYLHLSEYLLQPPHQETLTSMFDHTSNHHQFLLSYFKISLEATKICESLLTNVHQARNGYRAIKTVTKLIKRVPDCGNRTHNHYHRVCKALASFARRGNPFPTTTLVKFLELHDNHVNLLQELTSQHRKTKRRTKFIRLIKRGMASFVVMACGALVIALLVLAMHIATAGLAAAPGLVIICTLGLFMMRKTRRDEREWNVARLDEVVEQLDMAARGVYIMMNDFDTMSRLVRLHDEMEHRKFVAEICVRKGKNEMLKEVIEREFQMHERCFLEQLEELEKQICLCFLDINRSRRLLVREMVKWY
;
A
#
# COMPACT_ATOMS: atom_id res chain seq x y z
N MET A 1 10.15 -14.85 63.22
CA MET A 1 10.95 -14.67 61.99
C MET A 1 10.32 -15.34 60.76
N LEU A 2 9.66 -16.51 60.88
CA LEU A 2 8.95 -17.16 59.76
C LEU A 2 7.75 -16.36 59.20
N GLN A 3 7.00 -15.65 60.04
CA GLN A 3 5.77 -14.96 59.63
C GLN A 3 6.00 -13.71 58.75
N ALA A 4 7.21 -13.13 58.79
CA ALA A 4 7.58 -11.98 57.97
C ALA A 4 8.04 -12.38 56.55
N HIS A 5 8.61 -13.58 56.40
CA HIS A 5 9.05 -14.09 55.09
C HIS A 5 7.86 -14.48 54.19
N ASP A 6 6.78 -15.02 54.77
CA ASP A 6 5.58 -15.39 54.01
C ASP A 6 4.81 -14.17 53.49
N GLN A 7 4.77 -13.07 54.25
CA GLN A 7 4.10 -11.85 53.78
C GLN A 7 4.87 -11.16 52.63
N ILE A 8 6.20 -11.22 52.63
CA ILE A 8 7.03 -10.69 51.54
C ILE A 8 6.89 -11.55 50.27
N ALA A 9 6.77 -12.88 50.41
CA ALA A 9 6.53 -13.79 49.29
C ALA A 9 5.14 -13.62 48.66
N LEU A 10 4.10 -13.42 49.49
CA LEU A 10 2.73 -13.12 49.05
C LEU A 10 2.57 -11.74 48.40
N ALA A 11 3.33 -10.73 48.86
CA ALA A 11 3.34 -9.39 48.27
C ALA A 11 4.02 -9.39 46.89
N ARG A 12 5.15 -10.09 46.72
CA ARG A 12 5.85 -10.22 45.42
C ARG A 12 5.03 -10.96 44.37
N THR A 13 4.28 -11.99 44.77
CA THR A 13 3.41 -12.73 43.84
C THR A 13 2.15 -11.97 43.44
N ARG A 14 1.65 -11.05 44.29
CA ARG A 14 0.55 -10.14 43.93
C ARG A 14 1.00 -9.04 42.97
N HIS A 15 2.16 -8.42 43.22
CA HIS A 15 2.70 -7.36 42.37
C HIS A 15 3.05 -7.88 40.96
N GLY A 16 3.70 -9.05 40.87
CA GLY A 16 4.00 -9.68 39.59
C GLY A 16 2.75 -10.15 38.81
N LYS A 17 1.62 -10.40 39.47
CA LYS A 17 0.34 -10.72 38.80
C LYS A 17 -0.40 -9.46 38.35
N GLU A 18 -0.33 -8.37 39.10
CA GLU A 18 -0.91 -7.08 38.70
C GLU A 18 -0.16 -6.46 37.50
N ASP A 19 1.17 -6.60 37.44
CA ASP A 19 1.98 -6.13 36.31
C ASP A 19 1.75 -6.97 35.03
N VAL A 20 1.55 -8.28 35.17
CA VAL A 20 1.24 -9.18 34.04
C VAL A 20 -0.20 -9.00 33.54
N VAL A 21 -1.15 -8.72 34.44
CA VAL A 21 -2.56 -8.44 34.06
C VAL A 21 -2.70 -7.05 33.43
N ASN A 22 -1.90 -6.06 33.86
CA ASN A 22 -1.86 -4.74 33.24
C ASN A 22 -1.21 -4.74 31.84
N SER A 23 -0.24 -5.62 31.58
CA SER A 23 0.38 -5.74 30.25
C SER A 23 -0.52 -6.44 29.22
N LEU A 24 -1.44 -7.30 29.68
CA LEU A 24 -2.40 -8.02 28.84
C LEU A 24 -3.65 -7.20 28.45
N MET A 25 -3.90 -6.04 29.09
CA MET A 25 -5.16 -5.29 28.94
C MET A 25 -5.07 -3.89 28.32
N ARG A 26 -3.88 -3.37 27.99
CA ARG A 26 -3.77 -2.15 27.18
C ARG A 26 -3.67 -2.52 25.71
N LYS A 27 -4.81 -2.82 25.08
CA LYS A 27 -4.90 -2.60 23.64
C LYS A 27 -4.56 -1.12 23.40
N PRO A 28 -3.51 -0.79 22.63
CA PRO A 28 -3.20 0.59 22.34
C PRO A 28 -4.44 1.25 21.73
N SER A 29 -4.74 2.48 22.15
CA SER A 29 -5.77 3.25 21.46
C SER A 29 -5.39 3.36 19.98
N VAL A 30 -6.37 3.54 19.09
CA VAL A 30 -6.13 3.69 17.64
C VAL A 30 -5.05 4.75 17.36
N ASN A 31 -4.99 5.81 18.17
CA ASN A 31 -3.97 6.85 18.06
C ASN A 31 -2.56 6.38 18.47
N GLU A 32 -2.45 5.50 19.45
CA GLU A 32 -1.15 4.92 19.83
C GLU A 32 -0.70 3.87 18.82
N GLU A 33 -1.62 3.07 18.28
CA GLU A 33 -1.32 2.15 17.18
C GLU A 33 -0.85 2.91 15.92
N TYR A 34 -1.50 4.01 15.59
CA TYR A 34 -1.09 4.91 14.51
C TYR A 34 0.32 5.49 14.74
N LYS A 35 0.62 5.99 15.95
CA LYS A 35 1.96 6.50 16.27
C LYS A 35 3.03 5.41 16.19
N GLU A 36 2.71 4.19 16.62
CA GLU A 36 3.67 3.08 16.54
C GLU A 36 3.95 2.61 15.12
N ALA A 37 3.03 2.81 14.17
CA ALA A 37 3.28 2.49 12.76
C ALA A 37 4.56 3.20 12.23
N PHE A 38 4.78 4.45 12.63
CA PHE A 38 5.96 5.26 12.26
C PHE A 38 7.26 4.86 12.97
N ARG A 39 7.20 3.94 13.94
CA ARG A 39 8.38 3.46 14.68
C ARG A 39 8.80 2.05 14.30
N THR A 40 8.05 1.42 13.38
CA THR A 40 8.36 0.08 12.91
C THR A 40 9.69 0.05 12.16
N LYS A 41 10.45 -1.05 12.29
CA LYS A 41 11.72 -1.23 11.57
C LYS A 41 11.54 -1.12 10.05
N SER A 42 10.44 -1.65 9.52
CA SER A 42 10.12 -1.59 8.09
C SER A 42 9.82 -0.17 7.61
N TYR A 43 9.19 0.66 8.44
CA TYR A 43 9.00 2.07 8.14
C TYR A 43 10.33 2.83 8.16
N ILE A 44 11.16 2.62 9.16
CA ILE A 44 12.48 3.28 9.23
C ILE A 44 13.34 2.88 8.02
N GLU A 45 13.32 1.60 7.63
CA GLU A 45 14.05 1.11 6.47
C GLU A 45 13.60 1.78 5.17
N ILE A 46 12.28 1.95 4.96
CA ILE A 46 11.78 2.57 3.73
C ILE A 46 12.11 4.07 3.68
N CYS A 47 12.01 4.76 4.82
CA CYS A 47 12.41 6.16 4.94
C CYS A 47 13.90 6.35 4.65
N ASN A 48 14.77 5.46 5.16
CA ASN A 48 16.20 5.53 4.88
C ASN A 48 16.49 5.32 3.39
N LYS A 49 15.88 4.32 2.75
CA LYS A 49 16.02 4.08 1.30
C LYS A 49 15.58 5.28 0.47
N VAL A 50 14.47 5.91 0.86
CA VAL A 50 13.97 7.15 0.27
C VAL A 50 15.02 8.25 0.39
N GLN A 51 15.57 8.45 1.59
CA GLN A 51 16.53 9.51 1.87
C GLN A 51 17.85 9.31 1.11
N ASP A 52 18.41 8.09 1.10
CA ASP A 52 19.67 7.76 0.43
C ASP A 52 19.60 8.07 -1.08
N GLN A 53 18.47 7.73 -1.71
CA GLN A 53 18.26 7.98 -3.14
C GLN A 53 18.07 9.46 -3.46
N LEU A 54 17.40 10.22 -2.59
CA LEU A 54 17.25 11.67 -2.74
C LEU A 54 18.58 12.41 -2.57
N GLU A 55 19.45 11.93 -1.68
CA GLU A 55 20.81 12.47 -1.49
C GLU A 55 21.66 12.21 -2.74
N MET A 56 21.61 11.00 -3.30
CA MET A 56 22.30 10.65 -4.55
C MET A 56 21.86 11.53 -5.73
N ARG A 57 20.57 11.84 -5.83
CA ARG A 57 20.02 12.74 -6.86
C ARG A 57 20.46 14.20 -6.68
N SER A 58 20.61 14.65 -5.43
CA SER A 58 21.03 16.01 -5.12
C SER A 58 22.51 16.26 -5.41
N LEU A 59 23.37 15.25 -5.21
CA LEU A 59 24.80 15.33 -5.51
C LEU A 59 25.07 15.39 -7.02
N THR A 60 24.30 14.67 -7.82
CA THR A 60 24.46 14.63 -9.29
C THR A 60 23.90 15.84 -10.00
N SER A 61 22.94 16.56 -9.40
CA SER A 61 22.36 17.78 -9.98
C SER A 61 23.21 19.03 -9.76
N GLY A 62 24.30 18.94 -8.98
CA GLY A 62 25.18 20.07 -8.63
C GLY A 62 26.36 20.31 -9.57
N ASP A 63 26.65 19.38 -10.48
CA ASP A 63 27.96 19.29 -11.17
C ASP A 63 27.94 19.40 -12.70
N LEU A 64 26.86 19.86 -13.34
CA LEU A 64 26.79 19.90 -14.82
C LEU A 64 26.53 21.33 -15.36
N ASP A 65 27.63 22.10 -15.45
CA ASP A 65 27.90 23.00 -16.58
C ASP A 65 28.86 22.25 -17.53
N HIS A 66 28.37 21.24 -18.25
CA HIS A 66 29.05 20.76 -19.44
C HIS A 66 28.01 20.26 -20.45
N ASP A 67 27.96 20.95 -21.59
CA ASP A 67 27.39 20.45 -22.83
C ASP A 67 28.16 19.20 -23.21
N ASP A 68 27.54 18.03 -23.09
CA ASP A 68 27.79 16.92 -24.02
C ASP A 68 26.52 16.07 -24.12
N ASP A 69 26.05 16.00 -25.35
CA ASP A 69 25.03 15.09 -25.85
C ASP A 69 25.55 13.64 -25.74
N GLU A 70 24.64 12.67 -25.68
CA GLU A 70 24.95 11.24 -25.83
C GLU A 70 25.41 10.47 -24.56
N GLY A 71 24.61 10.54 -23.49
CA GLY A 71 24.80 9.68 -22.33
C GLY A 71 23.70 9.80 -21.27
N ARG A 72 22.44 9.55 -21.66
CA ARG A 72 21.29 9.57 -20.75
C ARG A 72 21.46 8.47 -19.67
N HIS A 73 22.19 8.77 -18.60
CA HIS A 73 22.31 7.91 -17.43
C HIS A 73 20.90 7.53 -16.97
N GLU A 74 20.62 6.24 -17.04
CA GLU A 74 19.36 5.61 -16.68
C GLU A 74 19.18 5.71 -15.16
N TYR A 75 18.69 6.87 -14.70
CA TYR A 75 18.28 7.05 -13.32
C TYR A 75 17.14 6.07 -13.04
N LEU A 76 17.45 4.96 -12.37
CA LEU A 76 16.46 4.04 -11.82
C LEU A 76 15.42 4.88 -11.06
N HIS A 77 14.18 4.87 -11.56
CA HIS A 77 13.07 5.59 -10.93
C HIS A 77 12.95 5.06 -9.50
N LEU A 78 12.83 5.92 -8.48
CA LEU A 78 12.79 5.50 -7.07
C LEU A 78 11.72 4.42 -6.85
N SER A 79 10.63 4.49 -7.62
CA SER A 79 9.57 3.48 -7.65
C SER A 79 10.07 2.08 -7.97
N GLU A 80 11.08 1.93 -8.84
CA GLU A 80 11.64 0.64 -9.26
C GLU A 80 12.55 0.04 -8.18
N TYR A 81 13.30 0.89 -7.48
CA TYR A 81 14.13 0.50 -6.34
C TYR A 81 13.32 0.21 -5.07
N LEU A 82 12.25 0.98 -4.84
CA LEU A 82 11.41 0.84 -3.66
C LEU A 82 10.31 -0.21 -3.82
N LEU A 83 9.83 -0.51 -5.03
CA LEU A 83 8.79 -1.54 -5.21
C LEU A 83 9.32 -2.92 -4.84
N GLN A 84 8.52 -3.65 -4.07
CA GLN A 84 8.73 -5.06 -3.83
C GLN A 84 7.46 -5.87 -4.09
N PRO A 85 7.52 -6.97 -4.86
CA PRO A 85 8.67 -7.42 -5.66
C PRO A 85 8.91 -6.57 -6.93
N PRO A 86 10.15 -6.54 -7.48
CA PRO A 86 10.61 -5.47 -8.37
C PRO A 86 10.33 -5.64 -9.87
N HIS A 87 9.69 -6.71 -10.37
CA HIS A 87 9.65 -6.93 -11.82
C HIS A 87 8.33 -7.50 -12.36
N GLN A 88 7.84 -6.88 -13.44
CA GLN A 88 6.65 -7.29 -14.18
C GLN A 88 6.92 -8.51 -15.08
N GLU A 89 8.18 -8.74 -15.45
CA GLU A 89 8.65 -9.92 -16.22
C GLU A 89 8.62 -11.22 -15.41
N THR A 90 9.09 -11.20 -14.16
CA THR A 90 8.97 -12.34 -13.24
C THR A 90 7.51 -12.64 -12.89
N LEU A 91 6.66 -11.61 -12.89
CA LEU A 91 5.22 -11.78 -12.68
C LEU A 91 4.54 -12.33 -13.95
N THR A 92 5.00 -12.01 -15.16
CA THR A 92 4.39 -12.49 -16.41
C THR A 92 4.54 -13.99 -16.59
N SER A 93 5.68 -14.58 -16.22
CA SER A 93 5.83 -16.05 -16.22
C SER A 93 4.91 -16.73 -15.19
N MET A 94 4.67 -16.12 -14.03
CA MET A 94 3.65 -16.59 -13.07
C MET A 94 2.23 -16.46 -13.64
N PHE A 95 1.99 -15.41 -14.44
CA PHE A 95 0.72 -15.15 -15.13
C PHE A 95 0.55 -15.93 -16.44
N ASP A 96 1.43 -16.85 -16.84
CA ASP A 96 1.10 -17.77 -17.96
C ASP A 96 0.37 -19.02 -17.45
N HIS A 97 0.44 -19.29 -16.14
CA HIS A 97 -0.07 -20.54 -15.53
C HIS A 97 -1.43 -20.41 -14.85
N THR A 98 -1.79 -19.23 -14.34
CA THR A 98 -3.06 -19.03 -13.66
C THR A 98 -4.22 -18.87 -14.71
N SER A 99 -5.50 -18.84 -14.33
CA SER A 99 -6.64 -18.74 -15.28
C SER A 99 -7.11 -17.30 -15.58
N ASN A 100 -8.20 -17.11 -16.35
CA ASN A 100 -8.89 -15.86 -16.77
C ASN A 100 -8.97 -14.64 -15.79
N HIS A 101 -8.55 -14.76 -14.53
CA HIS A 101 -8.54 -13.69 -13.53
C HIS A 101 -7.22 -12.87 -13.52
N HIS A 102 -6.25 -13.19 -14.38
CA HIS A 102 -4.96 -12.47 -14.50
C HIS A 102 -5.11 -11.00 -14.75
N GLN A 103 -6.09 -10.63 -15.56
CA GLN A 103 -6.32 -9.25 -15.92
C GLN A 103 -6.52 -8.40 -14.66
N PHE A 104 -7.17 -8.93 -13.63
CA PHE A 104 -7.39 -8.21 -12.37
C PHE A 104 -6.12 -8.08 -11.53
N LEU A 105 -5.31 -9.13 -11.45
CA LEU A 105 -4.03 -9.10 -10.74
C LEU A 105 -3.01 -8.19 -11.44
N LEU A 106 -2.92 -8.28 -12.77
CA LEU A 106 -2.13 -7.37 -13.60
C LEU A 106 -2.58 -5.92 -13.42
N SER A 107 -3.89 -5.67 -13.41
CA SER A 107 -4.43 -4.33 -13.17
C SER A 107 -4.06 -3.81 -11.78
N TYR A 108 -4.09 -4.67 -10.74
CA TYR A 108 -3.60 -4.33 -9.40
C TYR A 108 -2.11 -3.96 -9.40
N PHE A 109 -1.25 -4.79 -9.99
CA PHE A 109 0.19 -4.49 -10.03
C PHE A 109 0.49 -3.22 -10.82
N LYS A 110 -0.23 -2.99 -11.93
CA LYS A 110 -0.12 -1.76 -12.73
C LYS A 110 -0.52 -0.53 -11.93
N ILE A 111 -1.68 -0.55 -11.27
CA ILE A 111 -2.15 0.60 -10.49
C ILE A 111 -1.25 0.88 -9.29
N SER A 112 -0.72 -0.17 -8.65
CA SER A 112 0.22 -0.01 -7.52
C SER A 112 1.56 0.60 -7.95
N LEU A 113 2.03 0.30 -9.17
CA LEU A 113 3.21 0.94 -9.75
C LEU A 113 2.93 2.42 -10.05
N GLU A 114 1.76 2.72 -10.62
CA GLU A 114 1.34 4.10 -10.90
C GLU A 114 1.23 4.94 -9.62
N ALA A 115 0.60 4.38 -8.58
CA ALA A 115 0.54 4.97 -7.24
C ALA A 115 1.93 5.30 -6.71
N THR A 116 2.88 4.37 -6.84
CA THR A 116 4.26 4.55 -6.39
C THR A 116 4.98 5.67 -7.14
N LYS A 117 4.76 5.79 -8.46
CA LYS A 117 5.32 6.89 -9.26
C LYS A 117 4.80 8.26 -8.79
N ILE A 118 3.53 8.33 -8.37
CA ILE A 118 2.95 9.54 -7.80
C ILE A 118 3.56 9.84 -6.43
N CYS A 119 3.70 8.84 -5.55
CA CYS A 119 4.40 8.99 -4.27
C CYS A 119 5.83 9.53 -4.45
N GLU A 120 6.59 9.02 -5.42
CA GLU A 120 7.93 9.52 -5.75
C GLU A 120 7.93 10.97 -6.24
N SER A 121 6.98 11.33 -7.12
CA SER A 121 6.83 12.71 -7.57
C SER A 121 6.51 13.64 -6.39
N LEU A 122 5.61 13.23 -5.49
CA LEU A 122 5.26 14.01 -4.31
C LEU A 122 6.44 14.19 -3.35
N LEU A 123 7.22 13.14 -3.16
CA LEU A 123 8.42 13.18 -2.34
C LEU A 123 9.47 14.15 -2.90
N THR A 124 9.66 14.12 -4.22
CA THR A 124 10.51 15.08 -4.93
C THR A 124 10.02 16.52 -4.71
N ASN A 125 8.71 16.73 -4.79
CA ASN A 125 8.07 18.04 -4.56
C ASN A 125 8.28 18.53 -3.12
N VAL A 126 8.12 17.65 -2.12
CA VAL A 126 8.40 17.96 -0.70
C VAL A 126 9.86 18.40 -0.53
N HIS A 127 10.80 17.70 -1.16
CA HIS A 127 12.21 18.04 -1.07
C HIS A 127 12.52 19.39 -1.73
N GLN A 128 11.96 19.66 -2.92
CA GLN A 128 12.07 20.95 -3.60
C GLN A 128 11.50 22.10 -2.74
N ALA A 129 10.34 21.90 -2.12
CA ALA A 129 9.73 22.86 -1.21
C ALA A 129 10.65 23.18 -0.02
N ARG A 130 11.23 22.15 0.61
CA ARG A 130 12.20 22.32 1.70
C ARG A 130 13.43 23.08 1.26
N ASN A 131 13.99 22.79 0.08
CA ASN A 131 15.18 23.46 -0.42
C ASN A 131 14.92 24.94 -0.73
N GLY A 132 13.80 25.25 -1.38
CA GLY A 132 13.36 26.62 -1.62
C GLY A 132 13.21 27.40 -0.31
N TYR A 133 12.62 26.76 0.71
CA TYR A 133 12.43 27.36 2.02
C TYR A 133 13.74 27.57 2.79
N ARG A 134 14.66 26.60 2.78
CA ARG A 134 16.00 26.73 3.38
C ARG A 134 16.77 27.90 2.78
N ALA A 135 16.67 28.11 1.47
CA ALA A 135 17.32 29.23 0.79
C ALA A 135 16.83 30.58 1.34
N ILE A 136 15.51 30.77 1.49
CA ILE A 136 14.93 31.97 2.10
C ILE A 136 15.41 32.13 3.53
N LYS A 137 15.32 31.07 4.36
CA LYS A 137 15.71 31.10 5.77
C LYS A 137 17.17 31.53 5.97
N THR A 138 18.08 31.01 5.15
CA THR A 138 19.50 31.38 5.19
C THR A 138 19.69 32.87 4.93
N VAL A 139 18.98 33.38 3.92
CA VAL A 139 19.05 34.79 3.53
C VAL A 139 18.41 35.69 4.58
N THR A 140 17.31 35.28 5.21
CA THR A 140 16.69 35.99 6.33
C THR A 140 17.59 36.06 7.58
N LYS A 141 18.31 34.98 7.92
CA LYS A 141 19.28 34.97 9.04
C LYS A 141 20.44 35.94 8.82
N LEU A 142 20.88 36.12 7.56
CA LEU A 142 21.93 37.07 7.19
C LEU A 142 21.50 38.52 7.48
N ILE A 143 20.23 38.87 7.31
CA ILE A 143 19.69 40.21 7.63
C ILE A 143 19.78 40.51 9.12
N LYS A 144 19.44 39.54 9.98
CA LYS A 144 19.35 39.74 11.44
C LYS A 144 20.70 39.93 12.13
N ARG A 145 21.79 39.45 11.53
CA ARG A 145 23.14 39.45 12.15
C ARG A 145 23.93 40.74 11.93
N VAL A 146 23.41 41.71 11.20
CA VAL A 146 24.15 42.91 10.82
C VAL A 146 23.60 44.11 11.61
N PRO A 147 24.43 44.78 12.45
CA PRO A 147 24.07 46.05 13.08
C PRO A 147 23.86 47.13 12.02
N ASP A 148 23.01 48.10 12.32
CA ASP A 148 22.60 49.19 11.43
C ASP A 148 23.79 50.11 11.11
N CYS A 149 24.60 49.75 10.11
CA CYS A 149 25.74 50.53 9.63
C CYS A 149 25.52 50.86 8.15
N GLY A 150 25.20 52.12 7.87
CA GLY A 150 24.50 52.62 6.68
C GLY A 150 25.06 52.29 5.27
N ASN A 151 26.24 51.68 5.13
CA ASN A 151 26.78 51.24 3.83
C ASN A 151 26.73 49.72 3.61
N ARG A 152 26.61 48.89 4.65
CA ARG A 152 26.53 47.42 4.52
C ARG A 152 25.12 46.94 4.19
N THR A 153 24.11 47.71 4.62
CA THR A 153 22.68 47.40 4.53
C THR A 153 22.19 47.24 3.08
N HIS A 154 22.74 48.01 2.12
CA HIS A 154 22.31 47.99 0.72
C HIS A 154 22.66 46.66 -0.01
N ASN A 155 23.85 46.10 0.22
CA ASN A 155 24.28 44.83 -0.38
C ASN A 155 23.48 43.64 0.19
N HIS A 156 23.16 43.68 1.50
CA HIS A 156 22.33 42.65 2.13
C HIS A 156 20.89 42.69 1.62
N TYR A 157 20.30 43.88 1.50
CA TYR A 157 18.97 44.04 0.91
C TYR A 157 18.89 43.49 -0.51
N HIS A 158 19.86 43.84 -1.36
CA HIS A 158 19.95 43.33 -2.73
C HIS A 158 20.00 41.79 -2.77
N ARG A 159 20.78 41.15 -1.88
CA ARG A 159 20.83 39.68 -1.77
C ARG A 159 19.48 39.08 -1.37
N VAL A 160 18.73 39.73 -0.50
CA VAL A 160 17.40 39.28 -0.05
C VAL A 160 16.37 39.41 -1.16
N CYS A 161 16.33 40.56 -1.82
CA CYS A 161 15.49 40.76 -3.00
C CYS A 161 15.84 39.75 -4.10
N LYS A 162 17.12 39.47 -4.35
CA LYS A 162 17.56 38.46 -5.32
C LYS A 162 17.09 37.05 -4.92
N ALA A 163 17.17 36.69 -3.64
CA ALA A 163 16.71 35.39 -3.15
C ALA A 163 15.19 35.25 -3.22
N LEU A 164 14.44 36.28 -2.85
CA LEU A 164 12.98 36.29 -2.96
C LEU A 164 12.51 36.30 -4.42
N ALA A 165 13.20 37.03 -5.30
CA ALA A 165 12.93 37.00 -6.73
C ALA A 165 13.23 35.62 -7.33
N SER A 166 14.31 34.96 -6.88
CA SER A 166 14.60 33.58 -7.26
C SER A 166 13.52 32.62 -6.75
N PHE A 167 13.07 32.78 -5.51
CA PHE A 167 11.99 31.97 -4.92
C PHE A 167 10.65 32.18 -5.62
N ALA A 168 10.23 33.43 -5.85
CA ALA A 168 8.97 33.76 -6.52
C ALA A 168 8.92 33.24 -7.96
N ARG A 169 10.05 33.28 -8.68
CA ARG A 169 10.17 32.74 -10.04
C ARG A 169 10.21 31.21 -10.11
N ARG A 170 10.55 30.51 -9.02
CA ARG A 170 10.47 29.05 -9.02
C ARG A 170 9.00 28.63 -9.14
N GLY A 171 8.74 27.64 -9.99
CA GLY A 171 7.44 26.99 -10.05
C GLY A 171 7.01 26.49 -8.67
N ASN A 172 5.70 26.39 -8.44
CA ASN A 172 5.23 25.77 -7.22
C ASN A 172 5.61 24.29 -7.24
N PRO A 173 6.35 23.77 -6.23
CA PRO A 173 6.67 22.36 -6.11
C PRO A 173 5.43 21.47 -6.11
N PHE A 174 4.26 21.95 -5.72
CA PHE A 174 3.01 21.20 -5.75
C PHE A 174 2.07 21.76 -6.83
N PRO A 175 2.34 21.59 -8.13
CA PRO A 175 1.51 22.21 -9.18
C PRO A 175 0.10 21.60 -9.21
N THR A 176 -0.86 22.35 -9.75
CA THR A 176 -2.25 21.88 -9.95
C THR A 176 -2.30 20.59 -10.78
N THR A 177 -1.35 20.39 -11.68
CA THR A 177 -1.23 19.13 -12.45
C THR A 177 -0.96 17.91 -11.57
N THR A 178 -0.21 18.06 -10.48
CA THR A 178 -0.02 16.98 -9.49
C THR A 178 -1.33 16.67 -8.76
N LEU A 179 -2.14 17.69 -8.47
CA LEU A 179 -3.46 17.51 -7.86
C LEU A 179 -4.46 16.84 -8.83
N VAL A 180 -4.46 17.21 -10.11
CA VAL A 180 -5.31 16.57 -11.12
C VAL A 180 -4.96 15.10 -11.28
N LYS A 181 -3.66 14.77 -11.41
CA LYS A 181 -3.19 13.37 -11.45
C LYS A 181 -3.63 12.58 -10.22
N PHE A 182 -3.69 13.23 -9.06
CA PHE A 182 -4.17 12.63 -7.82
C PHE A 182 -5.65 12.23 -7.89
N LEU A 183 -6.49 13.13 -8.42
CA LEU A 183 -7.92 12.91 -8.57
C LEU A 183 -8.21 11.84 -9.64
N GLU A 184 -7.53 11.91 -10.78
CA GLU A 184 -7.62 10.88 -11.83
C GLU A 184 -7.20 9.49 -11.31
N LEU A 185 -6.14 9.45 -10.50
CA LEU A 185 -5.69 8.22 -9.85
C LEU A 185 -6.78 7.67 -8.91
N HIS A 186 -7.40 8.52 -8.11
CA HIS A 186 -8.47 8.12 -7.20
C HIS A 186 -9.63 7.47 -7.96
N ASP A 187 -10.10 8.08 -9.06
CA ASP A 187 -11.18 7.52 -9.89
C ASP A 187 -10.80 6.15 -10.48
N ASN A 188 -9.55 6.01 -10.96
CA ASN A 188 -9.04 4.74 -11.46
C ASN A 188 -9.01 3.65 -10.38
N HIS A 189 -8.64 4.00 -9.14
CA HIS A 189 -8.65 3.07 -8.02
C HIS A 189 -10.06 2.67 -7.60
N VAL A 190 -11.02 3.61 -7.56
CA VAL A 190 -12.44 3.33 -7.29
C VAL A 190 -12.97 2.31 -8.31
N ASN A 191 -12.72 2.55 -9.59
CA ASN A 191 -13.15 1.67 -10.68
C ASN A 191 -12.56 0.26 -10.53
N LEU A 192 -11.26 0.16 -10.26
CA LEU A 192 -10.59 -1.13 -10.07
C LEU A 192 -11.09 -1.85 -8.81
N LEU A 193 -11.29 -1.14 -7.70
CA LEU A 193 -11.83 -1.71 -6.46
C LEU A 193 -13.23 -2.28 -6.67
N GLN A 194 -14.08 -1.56 -7.41
CA GLN A 194 -15.41 -2.03 -7.76
C GLN A 194 -15.36 -3.30 -8.61
N GLU A 195 -14.48 -3.34 -9.61
CA GLU A 195 -14.31 -4.49 -10.48
C GLU A 195 -13.77 -5.71 -9.71
N LEU A 196 -12.69 -5.53 -8.93
CA LEU A 196 -12.14 -6.58 -8.06
C LEU A 196 -13.18 -7.13 -7.08
N THR A 197 -13.94 -6.24 -6.43
CA THR A 197 -14.99 -6.62 -5.48
C THR A 197 -16.14 -7.35 -6.17
N SER A 198 -16.53 -6.92 -7.37
CA SER A 198 -17.55 -7.56 -8.19
C SER A 198 -17.13 -8.99 -8.56
N GLN A 199 -15.90 -9.15 -9.05
CA GLN A 199 -15.36 -10.46 -9.44
C GLN A 199 -15.16 -11.37 -8.25
N HIS A 200 -14.63 -10.86 -7.13
CA HIS A 200 -14.54 -11.61 -5.88
C HIS A 200 -15.93 -12.14 -5.46
N ARG A 201 -16.97 -11.28 -5.46
CA ARG A 201 -18.35 -11.70 -5.15
C ARG A 201 -18.86 -12.76 -6.13
N LYS A 202 -18.61 -12.61 -7.43
CA LYS A 202 -19.02 -13.54 -8.49
C LYS A 202 -18.36 -14.91 -8.31
N THR A 203 -17.05 -14.95 -8.11
CA THR A 203 -16.29 -16.19 -7.90
C THR A 203 -16.69 -16.87 -6.60
N LYS A 204 -16.83 -16.12 -5.51
CA LYS A 204 -17.31 -16.64 -4.22
C LYS A 204 -18.71 -17.26 -4.31
N ARG A 205 -19.62 -16.65 -5.08
CA ARG A 205 -20.96 -17.22 -5.35
C ARG A 205 -20.86 -18.53 -6.13
N ARG A 206 -20.00 -18.60 -7.17
CA ARG A 206 -19.76 -19.83 -7.94
C ARG A 206 -19.22 -20.95 -7.06
N THR A 207 -18.25 -20.67 -6.19
CA THR A 207 -17.70 -21.68 -5.29
C THR A 207 -18.77 -22.22 -4.33
N LYS A 208 -19.58 -21.33 -3.74
CA LYS A 208 -20.71 -21.75 -2.88
C LYS A 208 -21.69 -22.64 -3.64
N PHE A 209 -22.04 -22.28 -4.88
CA PHE A 209 -22.97 -23.05 -5.71
C PHE A 209 -22.42 -24.45 -6.04
N ILE A 210 -21.14 -24.55 -6.41
CA ILE A 210 -20.48 -25.84 -6.67
C ILE A 210 -20.47 -26.71 -5.41
N ARG A 211 -20.20 -26.12 -4.22
CA ARG A 211 -20.26 -26.86 -2.95
C ARG A 211 -21.67 -27.35 -2.63
N LEU A 212 -22.71 -26.56 -2.91
CA LEU A 212 -24.11 -26.97 -2.74
C LEU A 212 -24.47 -28.14 -3.67
N ILE A 213 -24.11 -28.05 -4.95
CA ILE A 213 -24.29 -29.16 -5.90
C ILE A 213 -23.53 -30.40 -5.41
N LYS A 214 -22.29 -30.26 -4.93
CA LYS A 214 -21.50 -31.39 -4.38
C LYS A 214 -22.24 -32.06 -3.22
N ARG A 215 -22.80 -31.27 -2.30
CA ARG A 215 -23.56 -31.80 -1.16
C ARG A 215 -24.82 -32.53 -1.63
N GLY A 216 -25.56 -31.96 -2.59
CA GLY A 216 -26.75 -32.59 -3.18
C GLY A 216 -26.44 -33.89 -3.93
N MET A 217 -25.37 -33.90 -4.75
CA MET A 217 -24.94 -35.08 -5.50
C MET A 217 -24.47 -36.21 -4.58
N ALA A 218 -23.75 -35.90 -3.50
CA ALA A 218 -23.36 -36.92 -2.52
C ALA A 218 -24.59 -37.58 -1.88
N SER A 219 -25.59 -36.79 -1.47
CA SER A 219 -26.85 -37.28 -0.92
C SER A 219 -27.65 -38.11 -1.94
N PHE A 220 -27.75 -37.65 -3.19
CA PHE A 220 -28.45 -38.38 -4.26
C PHE A 220 -27.81 -39.74 -4.52
N VAL A 221 -26.48 -39.81 -4.58
CA VAL A 221 -25.80 -41.09 -4.84
C VAL A 221 -25.96 -42.06 -3.68
N VAL A 222 -25.92 -41.62 -2.43
CA VAL A 222 -26.19 -42.49 -1.27
C VAL A 222 -27.61 -43.05 -1.34
N MET A 223 -28.59 -42.21 -1.65
CA MET A 223 -30.00 -42.61 -1.80
C MET A 223 -30.20 -43.60 -2.95
N ALA A 224 -29.63 -43.32 -4.12
CA ALA A 224 -29.72 -44.18 -5.31
C ALA A 224 -29.02 -45.53 -5.10
N CYS A 225 -27.84 -45.54 -4.47
CA CYS A 225 -27.16 -46.78 -4.08
C CYS A 225 -28.00 -47.59 -3.08
N GLY A 226 -28.59 -46.93 -2.08
CA GLY A 226 -29.49 -47.59 -1.12
C GLY A 226 -30.69 -48.24 -1.82
N ALA A 227 -31.36 -47.50 -2.71
CA ALA A 227 -32.49 -48.02 -3.50
C ALA A 227 -32.08 -49.19 -4.40
N LEU A 228 -30.90 -49.12 -5.04
CA LEU A 228 -30.37 -50.19 -5.89
C LEU A 228 -30.09 -51.48 -5.09
N VAL A 229 -29.49 -51.37 -3.90
CA VAL A 229 -29.25 -52.52 -3.02
C VAL A 229 -30.58 -53.19 -2.63
N ILE A 230 -31.59 -52.40 -2.28
CA ILE A 230 -32.93 -52.92 -1.95
C ILE A 230 -33.54 -53.66 -3.16
N ALA A 231 -33.46 -53.08 -4.36
CA ALA A 231 -33.98 -53.72 -5.57
C ALA A 231 -33.25 -55.04 -5.90
N LEU A 232 -31.92 -55.08 -5.75
CA LEU A 232 -31.12 -56.29 -5.95
C LEU A 232 -31.46 -57.39 -4.92
N LEU A 233 -31.71 -57.02 -3.66
CA LEU A 233 -32.14 -57.97 -2.63
C LEU A 233 -33.51 -58.58 -2.96
N VAL A 234 -34.48 -57.76 -3.38
CA VAL A 234 -35.80 -58.23 -3.82
C VAL A 234 -35.67 -59.18 -5.01
N LEU A 235 -34.84 -58.83 -6.00
CA LEU A 235 -34.61 -59.68 -7.17
C LEU A 235 -33.93 -61.00 -6.79
N ALA A 236 -32.93 -60.98 -5.91
CA ALA A 236 -32.27 -62.19 -5.41
C ALA A 236 -33.25 -63.11 -4.69
N MET A 237 -34.16 -62.55 -3.88
CA MET A 237 -35.22 -63.32 -3.22
C MET A 237 -36.18 -63.96 -4.24
N HIS A 238 -36.54 -63.25 -5.32
CA HIS A 238 -37.38 -63.78 -6.40
C HIS A 238 -36.67 -64.82 -7.28
N ILE A 239 -35.36 -64.71 -7.49
CA ILE A 239 -34.59 -65.70 -8.26
C ILE A 239 -34.33 -66.96 -7.41
N ALA A 240 -34.08 -66.79 -6.11
CA ALA A 240 -33.95 -67.90 -5.17
C ALA A 240 -35.24 -68.75 -5.10
N THR A 241 -36.42 -68.14 -5.24
CA THR A 241 -37.68 -68.89 -5.37
C THR A 241 -37.90 -69.50 -6.77
N ALA A 242 -37.18 -69.05 -7.80
CA ALA A 242 -37.32 -69.51 -9.19
C ALA A 242 -36.22 -70.49 -9.67
N GLY A 243 -35.20 -70.77 -8.85
CA GLY A 243 -34.30 -71.93 -9.05
C GLY A 243 -33.32 -71.87 -10.23
N LEU A 244 -32.83 -70.68 -10.63
CA LEU A 244 -31.82 -70.57 -11.70
C LEU A 244 -30.51 -69.93 -11.22
N ALA A 245 -29.43 -70.71 -11.27
CA ALA A 245 -28.09 -70.33 -10.83
C ALA A 245 -27.24 -69.78 -12.00
N ALA A 246 -27.21 -68.46 -12.16
CA ALA A 246 -26.16 -67.71 -12.88
C ALA A 246 -26.37 -66.20 -12.62
N ALA A 247 -25.41 -65.32 -12.29
CA ALA A 247 -23.99 -65.41 -12.03
C ALA A 247 -23.57 -64.13 -11.24
N PRO A 248 -22.60 -64.16 -10.30
CA PRO A 248 -22.15 -62.98 -9.53
C PRO A 248 -21.32 -61.94 -10.30
N GLY A 249 -20.91 -62.24 -11.55
CA GLY A 249 -19.89 -61.48 -12.26
C GLY A 249 -20.29 -60.07 -12.73
N LEU A 250 -21.57 -59.83 -13.04
CA LEU A 250 -22.05 -58.52 -13.53
C LEU A 250 -21.95 -57.43 -12.44
N VAL A 251 -22.17 -57.82 -11.18
CA VAL A 251 -22.16 -56.89 -10.04
C VAL A 251 -20.75 -56.34 -9.80
N ILE A 252 -19.71 -57.14 -10.00
CA ILE A 252 -18.31 -56.76 -9.75
C ILE A 252 -17.79 -55.77 -10.82
N ILE A 253 -18.15 -55.97 -12.10
CA ILE A 253 -17.71 -55.07 -13.19
C ILE A 253 -18.43 -53.73 -13.11
N CYS A 254 -19.73 -53.72 -12.80
CA CYS A 254 -20.50 -52.48 -12.62
C CYS A 254 -20.02 -51.69 -11.39
N THR A 255 -19.72 -52.35 -10.27
CA THR A 255 -19.23 -51.66 -9.06
C THR A 255 -17.84 -51.07 -9.26
N LEU A 256 -16.93 -51.77 -9.94
CA LEU A 256 -15.59 -51.27 -10.22
C LEU A 256 -15.59 -50.10 -11.22
N GLY A 257 -16.39 -50.19 -12.29
CA GLY A 257 -16.54 -49.10 -13.27
C GLY A 257 -17.14 -47.82 -12.66
N LEU A 258 -18.13 -47.97 -11.79
CA LEU A 258 -18.70 -46.84 -11.03
C LEU A 258 -17.70 -46.25 -10.03
N PHE A 259 -16.88 -47.09 -9.37
CA PHE A 259 -15.85 -46.63 -8.45
C PHE A 259 -14.75 -45.82 -9.16
N MET A 260 -14.27 -46.29 -10.31
CA MET A 260 -13.24 -45.60 -11.10
C MET A 260 -13.75 -44.28 -11.67
N MET A 261 -14.95 -44.26 -12.28
CA MET A 261 -15.60 -43.02 -12.76
C MET A 261 -15.87 -42.02 -11.63
N ARG A 262 -16.16 -42.50 -10.42
CA ARG A 262 -16.37 -41.68 -9.23
C ARG A 262 -15.06 -41.11 -8.68
N LYS A 263 -13.95 -41.84 -8.78
CA LYS A 263 -12.63 -41.39 -8.34
C LYS A 263 -12.08 -40.30 -9.27
N THR A 264 -12.06 -40.53 -10.58
CA THR A 264 -11.56 -39.56 -11.57
C THR A 264 -12.37 -38.25 -11.58
N ARG A 265 -13.71 -38.34 -11.49
CA ARG A 265 -14.57 -37.15 -11.39
C ARG A 265 -14.45 -36.41 -10.06
N ARG A 266 -14.03 -37.08 -9.00
CA ARG A 266 -13.83 -36.45 -7.69
C ARG A 266 -12.55 -35.63 -7.70
N ASP A 267 -11.45 -36.19 -8.22
CA ASP A 267 -10.16 -35.50 -8.29
C ASP A 267 -10.21 -34.26 -9.19
N GLU A 268 -10.82 -34.36 -10.38
CA GLU A 268 -11.01 -33.19 -11.27
C GLU A 268 -11.90 -32.11 -10.62
N ARG A 269 -12.97 -32.48 -9.92
CA ARG A 269 -13.88 -31.51 -9.29
C ARG A 269 -13.30 -30.89 -8.04
N GLU A 270 -12.49 -31.62 -7.29
CA GLU A 270 -11.79 -31.15 -6.09
C GLU A 270 -10.71 -30.14 -6.47
N TRP A 271 -9.95 -30.43 -7.53
CA TRP A 271 -9.03 -29.50 -8.18
C TRP A 271 -9.71 -28.18 -8.61
N ASN A 272 -10.89 -28.26 -9.23
CA ASN A 272 -11.63 -27.06 -9.66
C ASN A 272 -12.13 -26.18 -8.50
N VAL A 273 -12.49 -26.77 -7.35
CA VAL A 273 -12.91 -26.00 -6.17
C VAL A 273 -11.71 -25.33 -5.51
N ALA A 274 -10.58 -26.04 -5.36
CA ALA A 274 -9.35 -25.48 -4.82
C ALA A 274 -8.87 -24.27 -5.64
N ARG A 275 -8.89 -24.37 -6.97
CA ARG A 275 -8.55 -23.25 -7.88
C ARG A 275 -9.50 -22.05 -7.78
N LEU A 276 -10.76 -22.28 -7.45
CA LEU A 276 -11.72 -21.20 -7.22
C LEU A 276 -11.52 -20.53 -5.86
N ASP A 277 -11.19 -21.30 -4.83
CA ASP A 277 -10.86 -20.75 -3.51
C ASP A 277 -9.55 -19.95 -3.58
N GLU A 278 -8.53 -20.42 -4.32
CA GLU A 278 -7.32 -19.65 -4.67
C GLU A 278 -7.66 -18.26 -5.25
N VAL A 279 -8.45 -18.24 -6.34
CA VAL A 279 -8.82 -16.99 -7.01
C VAL A 279 -9.59 -16.06 -6.08
N VAL A 280 -10.44 -16.61 -5.19
CA VAL A 280 -11.18 -15.82 -4.21
C VAL A 280 -10.22 -15.11 -3.25
N GLU A 281 -9.22 -15.81 -2.72
CA GLU A 281 -8.22 -15.23 -1.81
C GLU A 281 -7.35 -14.18 -2.52
N GLN A 282 -6.86 -14.46 -3.73
CA GLN A 282 -6.07 -13.52 -4.51
C GLN A 282 -6.84 -12.23 -4.84
N LEU A 283 -8.11 -12.35 -5.24
CA LEU A 283 -8.96 -11.18 -5.51
C LEU A 283 -9.29 -10.40 -4.24
N ASP A 284 -9.50 -11.05 -3.09
CA ASP A 284 -9.72 -10.37 -1.80
C ASP A 284 -8.46 -9.59 -1.38
N MET A 285 -7.27 -10.20 -1.49
CA MET A 285 -6.01 -9.53 -1.18
C MET A 285 -5.75 -8.34 -2.10
N ALA A 286 -5.96 -8.48 -3.41
CA ALA A 286 -5.82 -7.38 -4.36
C ALA A 286 -6.81 -6.24 -4.04
N ALA A 287 -8.08 -6.55 -3.77
CA ALA A 287 -9.09 -5.55 -3.42
C ALA A 287 -8.73 -4.79 -2.13
N ARG A 288 -8.26 -5.49 -1.10
CA ARG A 288 -7.76 -4.86 0.13
C ARG A 288 -6.55 -3.95 -0.15
N GLY A 289 -5.63 -4.38 -1.00
CA GLY A 289 -4.49 -3.57 -1.42
C GLY A 289 -4.94 -2.27 -2.10
N VAL A 290 -5.90 -2.33 -3.02
CA VAL A 290 -6.47 -1.13 -3.67
C VAL A 290 -7.15 -0.22 -2.65
N TYR A 291 -7.93 -0.78 -1.74
CA TYR A 291 -8.58 -0.01 -0.68
C TYR A 291 -7.58 0.71 0.23
N ILE A 292 -6.49 0.04 0.63
CA ILE A 292 -5.44 0.65 1.44
C ILE A 292 -4.78 1.80 0.67
N MET A 293 -4.38 1.59 -0.59
CA MET A 293 -3.79 2.66 -1.42
C MET A 293 -4.73 3.86 -1.54
N MET A 294 -6.02 3.65 -1.78
CA MET A 294 -7.01 4.73 -1.82
C MET A 294 -7.06 5.50 -0.51
N ASN A 295 -7.12 4.79 0.61
CA ASN A 295 -7.15 5.40 1.93
C ASN A 295 -5.87 6.20 2.22
N ASP A 296 -4.69 5.67 1.86
CA ASP A 296 -3.41 6.37 2.00
C ASP A 296 -3.37 7.65 1.16
N PHE A 297 -3.99 7.64 -0.03
CA PHE A 297 -4.12 8.85 -0.83
C PHE A 297 -5.12 9.84 -0.21
N ASP A 298 -6.26 9.39 0.30
CA ASP A 298 -7.22 10.29 0.95
C ASP A 298 -6.61 11.02 2.17
N THR A 299 -5.66 10.40 2.88
CA THR A 299 -4.93 11.06 3.98
C THR A 299 -3.93 12.13 3.51
N MET A 300 -3.54 12.12 2.23
CA MET A 300 -2.69 13.15 1.60
C MET A 300 -3.46 14.41 1.17
N SER A 301 -4.69 14.61 1.65
CA SER A 301 -5.52 15.84 1.48
C SER A 301 -4.80 17.16 1.81
N ARG A 302 -3.68 17.10 2.54
CA ARG A 302 -2.79 18.24 2.85
C ARG A 302 -2.08 18.82 1.63
N LEU A 303 -2.01 18.08 0.53
CA LEU A 303 -1.39 18.53 -0.72
C LEU A 303 -2.00 19.85 -1.22
N VAL A 304 -3.32 19.98 -1.15
CA VAL A 304 -4.05 21.21 -1.55
C VAL A 304 -3.62 22.39 -0.67
N ARG A 305 -3.56 22.18 0.65
CA ARG A 305 -3.13 23.23 1.59
C ARG A 305 -1.68 23.66 1.35
N LEU A 306 -0.80 22.70 1.04
CA LEU A 306 0.60 22.99 0.72
C LEU A 306 0.76 23.72 -0.62
N HIS A 307 -0.09 23.42 -1.61
CA HIS A 307 -0.18 24.17 -2.87
C HIS A 307 -0.56 25.63 -2.59
N ASP A 308 -1.68 25.85 -1.89
CA ASP A 308 -2.21 27.19 -1.62
C ASP A 308 -1.22 28.03 -0.79
N GLU A 309 -0.66 27.44 0.27
CA GLU A 309 0.34 28.09 1.13
C GLU A 309 1.60 28.46 0.33
N MET A 310 2.02 27.62 -0.61
CA MET A 310 3.18 27.88 -1.45
C MET A 310 2.91 28.98 -2.48
N GLU A 311 1.74 28.99 -3.13
CA GLU A 311 1.35 30.09 -4.02
C GLU A 311 1.26 31.42 -3.25
N HIS A 312 0.64 31.41 -2.06
CA HIS A 312 0.57 32.59 -1.21
C HIS A 312 1.96 33.13 -0.88
N ARG A 313 2.89 32.28 -0.45
CA ARG A 313 4.28 32.71 -0.13
C ARG A 313 5.03 33.23 -1.35
N LYS A 314 4.82 32.63 -2.52
CA LYS A 314 5.41 33.14 -3.77
C LYS A 314 4.84 34.52 -4.13
N PHE A 315 3.53 34.68 -4.03
CA PHE A 315 2.86 35.95 -4.26
C PHE A 315 3.37 37.03 -3.31
N VAL A 316 3.49 36.72 -2.02
CA VAL A 316 4.10 37.62 -1.02
C VAL A 316 5.54 37.99 -1.40
N ALA A 317 6.36 37.01 -1.77
CA ALA A 317 7.74 37.26 -2.19
C ALA A 317 7.82 38.17 -3.42
N GLU A 318 6.92 37.99 -4.39
CA GLU A 318 6.81 38.85 -5.57
C GLU A 318 6.44 40.29 -5.20
N ILE A 319 5.44 40.47 -4.34
CA ILE A 319 5.04 41.80 -3.84
C ILE A 319 6.20 42.48 -3.09
N CYS A 320 6.96 41.74 -2.28
CA CYS A 320 8.15 42.22 -1.59
C CYS A 320 9.22 42.75 -2.56
N VAL A 321 9.50 41.99 -3.62
CA VAL A 321 10.47 42.37 -4.64
C VAL A 321 10.00 43.61 -5.40
N ARG A 322 8.71 43.70 -5.75
CA ARG A 322 8.15 44.82 -6.52
C ARG A 322 8.07 46.12 -5.70
N LYS A 323 7.72 46.04 -4.41
CA LYS A 323 7.47 47.23 -3.58
C LYS A 323 8.74 47.81 -2.95
N GLY A 324 9.85 47.08 -2.89
CA GLY A 324 11.19 47.66 -2.74
C GLY A 324 11.51 48.44 -1.45
N LYS A 325 10.63 48.47 -0.43
CA LYS A 325 10.85 49.23 0.81
C LYS A 325 11.49 48.33 1.89
N ASN A 326 12.65 48.75 2.42
CA ASN A 326 13.42 48.01 3.44
C ASN A 326 12.58 47.60 4.66
N GLU A 327 11.77 48.51 5.19
CA GLU A 327 10.96 48.29 6.39
C GLU A 327 9.83 47.28 6.14
N MET A 328 9.13 47.42 5.01
CA MET A 328 8.09 46.49 4.58
C MET A 328 8.66 45.08 4.36
N LEU A 329 9.87 44.98 3.78
CA LEU A 329 10.50 43.69 3.54
C LEU A 329 10.81 42.95 4.84
N LYS A 330 11.35 43.67 5.84
CA LYS A 330 11.67 43.09 7.14
C LYS A 330 10.42 42.58 7.85
N GLU A 331 9.35 43.38 7.87
CA GLU A 331 8.09 43.00 8.51
C GLU A 331 7.42 41.80 7.82
N VAL A 332 7.36 41.81 6.48
CA VAL A 332 6.73 40.72 5.72
C VAL A 332 7.53 39.43 5.83
N ILE A 333 8.87 39.49 5.84
CA ILE A 333 9.71 38.30 6.07
C ILE A 333 9.49 37.74 7.49
N GLU A 334 9.37 38.59 8.51
CA GLU A 334 9.12 38.12 9.88
C GLU A 334 7.72 37.53 10.05
N ARG A 335 6.68 38.15 9.47
CA ARG A 335 5.32 37.62 9.55
C ARG A 335 5.13 36.35 8.70
N GLU A 336 5.39 36.42 7.40
CA GLU A 336 4.97 35.38 6.45
C GLU A 336 5.94 34.20 6.39
N PHE A 337 7.24 34.44 6.61
CA PHE A 337 8.29 33.41 6.50
C PHE A 337 8.89 32.98 7.84
N GLN A 338 8.50 33.56 8.99
CA GLN A 338 8.98 33.09 10.30
C GLN A 338 7.86 32.69 11.24
N MET A 339 6.78 33.46 11.36
CA MET A 339 5.67 33.08 12.24
C MET A 339 5.01 31.77 11.78
N HIS A 340 4.88 31.58 10.48
CA HIS A 340 4.28 30.39 9.88
C HIS A 340 5.32 29.35 9.42
N GLU A 341 6.59 29.49 9.84
CA GLU A 341 7.67 28.58 9.46
C GLU A 341 7.40 27.16 9.94
N ARG A 342 7.19 27.03 11.25
CA ARG A 342 7.07 25.71 11.90
C ARG A 342 5.90 24.94 11.35
N CYS A 343 4.74 25.60 11.23
CA CYS A 343 3.52 24.98 10.71
C CYS A 343 3.73 24.44 9.27
N PHE A 344 4.40 25.20 8.40
CA PHE A 344 4.67 24.74 7.03
C PHE A 344 5.65 23.58 6.98
N LEU A 345 6.74 23.63 7.75
CA LEU A 345 7.71 22.53 7.82
C LEU A 345 7.10 21.26 8.43
N GLU A 346 6.24 21.40 9.44
CA GLU A 346 5.46 20.31 10.02
C GLU A 346 4.48 19.70 9.01
N GLN A 347 3.84 20.51 8.16
CA GLN A 347 2.99 20.01 7.08
C GLN A 347 3.79 19.22 6.03
N LEU A 348 4.99 19.70 5.66
CA LEU A 348 5.89 18.97 4.75
C LEU A 348 6.41 17.67 5.36
N GLU A 349 6.77 17.67 6.64
CA GLU A 349 7.18 16.48 7.38
C GLU A 349 6.04 15.45 7.48
N GLU A 350 4.83 15.90 7.79
CA GLU A 350 3.69 14.99 7.85
C GLU A 350 3.37 14.41 6.47
N LEU A 351 3.42 15.22 5.41
CA LEU A 351 3.21 14.72 4.05
C LEU A 351 4.26 13.67 3.67
N GLU A 352 5.54 13.90 3.97
CA GLU A 352 6.59 12.91 3.75
C GLU A 352 6.33 11.60 4.51
N LYS A 353 5.92 11.69 5.78
CA LYS A 353 5.56 10.51 6.58
C LYS A 353 4.42 9.71 5.95
N GLN A 354 3.37 10.38 5.47
CA GLN A 354 2.27 9.72 4.76
C GLN A 354 2.73 9.05 3.47
N ILE A 355 3.62 9.71 2.71
CA ILE A 355 4.19 9.13 1.50
C ILE A 355 4.99 7.86 1.82
N CYS A 356 5.85 7.89 2.84
CA CYS A 356 6.62 6.71 3.26
C CYS A 356 5.74 5.56 3.76
N LEU A 357 4.65 5.86 4.48
CA LEU A 357 3.66 4.86 4.85
C LEU A 357 2.99 4.24 3.61
N CYS A 358 2.57 5.07 2.65
CA CYS A 358 1.96 4.59 1.42
C CYS A 358 2.89 3.62 0.65
N PHE A 359 4.18 3.96 0.51
CA PHE A 359 5.17 3.04 -0.06
C PHE A 359 5.26 1.72 0.71
N LEU A 360 5.24 1.78 2.04
CA LEU A 360 5.31 0.59 2.90
C LEU A 360 4.09 -0.31 2.69
N ASP A 361 2.90 0.27 2.64
CA ASP A 361 1.64 -0.43 2.51
C ASP A 361 1.41 -1.00 1.11
N ILE A 362 1.84 -0.27 0.06
CA ILE A 362 1.92 -0.79 -1.31
C ILE A 362 2.80 -2.04 -1.35
N ASN A 363 4.03 -1.94 -0.84
CA ASN A 363 4.97 -3.05 -0.84
C ASN A 363 4.49 -4.23 -0.01
N ARG A 364 3.87 -3.98 1.14
CA ARG A 364 3.27 -5.02 1.97
C ARG A 364 2.16 -5.75 1.22
N SER A 365 1.25 -5.01 0.60
CA SER A 365 0.11 -5.56 -0.14
C SER A 365 0.58 -6.39 -1.34
N ARG A 366 1.55 -5.88 -2.11
CA ARG A 366 2.17 -6.60 -3.23
C ARG A 366 2.85 -7.90 -2.78
N ARG A 367 3.65 -7.87 -1.71
CA ARG A 367 4.31 -9.09 -1.18
C ARG A 367 3.31 -10.13 -0.67
N LEU A 368 2.23 -9.70 -0.01
CA LEU A 368 1.18 -10.61 0.45
C LEU A 368 0.48 -11.29 -0.72
N LEU A 369 0.13 -10.53 -1.76
CA LEU A 369 -0.49 -11.08 -2.96
C LEU A 369 0.43 -12.07 -3.67
N VAL A 370 1.71 -11.73 -3.86
CA VAL A 370 2.68 -12.64 -4.50
C VAL A 370 2.91 -13.90 -3.68
N ARG A 371 2.97 -13.78 -2.34
CA ARG A 371 3.05 -14.96 -1.48
C ARG A 371 1.84 -15.88 -1.65
N GLU A 372 0.63 -15.30 -1.74
CA GLU A 372 -0.56 -16.10 -2.00
C GLU A 372 -0.54 -16.70 -3.40
N MET A 373 -0.06 -16.00 -4.43
CA MET A 373 0.10 -16.56 -5.77
C MET A 373 1.06 -17.76 -5.78
N VAL A 374 2.21 -17.65 -5.11
CA VAL A 374 3.22 -18.73 -5.05
C VAL A 374 2.73 -19.94 -4.24
N LYS A 375 1.85 -19.76 -3.26
CA LYS A 375 1.31 -20.87 -2.45
C LYS A 375 0.55 -21.92 -3.26
N TRP A 376 0.03 -21.54 -4.41
CA TRP A 376 -0.76 -22.41 -5.29
C TRP A 376 0.04 -22.90 -6.52
N TYR A 377 1.32 -22.57 -6.58
CA TYR A 377 2.31 -23.07 -7.54
C TYR A 377 3.14 -24.18 -6.91
#